data_AF-A0A6C2UL20-F1
#
_entry.id   AF-A0A6C2UL20-F1
#
_cell.length_a   1.000
_cell.length_b   1.000
_cell.length_c   1.000
_cell.angle_alpha   90.00
_cell.angle_beta   90.00
_cell.angle_gamma   90.00
#
_symmetry.space_group_name_H-M   'P 1'
#
loop_
_entity.id
_entity.type
_entity.pdbx_description
1 polymer ?
#
loop_
_entity_poly.entity_id
_entity_poly.type
_entity_poly.pdbx_seq_one_letter_code
_entity_poly.pdbx_strand_id
1 'polypeptide(L)'
;MSQACCVLIIVTSMLYLPILIGLWVFGLRRYIRKKGKTVISAITWGLSIWADWTVAWEIGRQHGKVPASAKAFLLLHLLLFLELVIGVAMEL
;
A
#
# COMPACT_ATOMS: atom_id res chain seq x y z
N MET A 1 -11.26 -2.95 25.83
CA MET A 1 -10.90 -1.87 24.89
C MET A 1 -11.76 -0.62 25.14
N SER A 2 -11.19 0.59 25.27
CA SER A 2 -11.99 1.82 25.38
C SER A 2 -12.66 2.11 24.04
N GLN A 3 -13.94 2.51 24.05
CA GLN A 3 -14.72 2.82 22.84
C GLN A 3 -14.01 3.85 21.94
N ALA A 4 -13.27 4.80 22.55
CA ALA A 4 -12.48 5.78 21.83
C ALA A 4 -11.34 5.17 21.00
N CYS A 5 -10.72 4.09 21.46
CA CYS A 5 -9.61 3.43 20.77
C CYS A 5 -10.09 2.66 19.54
N CYS A 6 -11.25 2.00 19.64
CA CYS A 6 -11.89 1.30 18.52
C CYS A 6 -12.25 2.29 17.40
N VAL A 7 -12.82 3.45 17.78
CA VAL A 7 -13.19 4.51 16.84
C VAL A 7 -11.96 5.07 16.13
N LEU A 8 -10.86 5.28 16.86
CA LEU A 8 -9.61 5.75 16.27
C LEU A 8 -9.10 4.80 15.18
N ILE A 9 -8.99 3.50 15.47
CA ILE A 9 -8.53 2.48 14.51
C ILE A 9 -9.40 2.44 13.25
N ILE A 10 -10.72 2.48 13.41
CA ILE A 10 -11.64 2.48 12.26
C ILE A 10 -11.44 3.73 11.40
N VAL A 11 -11.31 4.90 12.02
CA VAL A 11 -11.13 6.18 11.32
C VAL A 11 -9.80 6.22 10.58
N THR A 12 -8.70 5.81 11.22
CA THR A 12 -7.37 5.75 10.58
C THR A 12 -7.35 4.76 9.42
N SER A 13 -7.94 3.57 9.59
CA SER A 13 -8.08 2.57 8.54
C SER A 13 -8.89 3.07 7.33
N MET A 14 -10.00 3.79 7.57
CA MET A 14 -10.81 4.41 6.52
C MET A 14 -10.07 5.51 5.74
N LEU A 15 -9.12 6.20 6.38
CA LEU A 15 -8.28 7.20 5.72
C LEU A 15 -7.15 6.56 4.90
N TYR A 16 -6.59 5.44 5.34
CA TYR A 16 -5.48 4.79 4.64
C TYR A 16 -5.87 4.13 3.32
N LEU A 17 -7.06 3.53 3.24
CA LEU A 17 -7.54 2.86 2.03
C LEU A 17 -7.55 3.75 0.77
N PRO A 18 -8.19 4.95 0.77
CA PRO A 18 -8.19 5.82 -0.41
C PRO A 18 -6.78 6.33 -0.75
N ILE A 19 -5.93 6.58 0.24
CA ILE A 19 -4.53 6.98 0.01
C ILE A 19 -3.74 5.87 -0.67
N LEU A 20 -3.90 4.62 -0.22
CA LEU A 20 -3.27 3.44 -0.83
C LEU A 20 -3.72 3.25 -2.28
N ILE A 21 -5.02 3.36 -2.54
CA ILE A 21 -5.57 3.28 -3.91
C ILE A 21 -5.01 4.42 -4.77
N GLY A 22 -4.94 5.64 -4.24
CA GLY A 22 -4.38 6.80 -4.93
C GLY A 22 -2.91 6.61 -5.30
N LEU A 23 -2.08 6.19 -4.35
CA LEU A 23 -0.67 5.87 -4.56
C LEU A 23 -0.48 4.73 -5.56
N TRP A 24 -1.37 3.75 -5.55
CA TRP A 24 -1.34 2.64 -6.48
C TRP A 24 -1.69 3.07 -7.91
N VAL A 25 -2.85 3.70 -8.12
CA VAL A 25 -3.34 4.06 -9.46
C VAL A 25 -2.53 5.19 -10.08
N PHE A 26 -2.29 6.26 -9.33
CA PHE A 26 -1.62 7.47 -9.85
C PHE A 26 -0.10 7.44 -9.67
N GLY A 27 0.41 6.66 -8.73
CA GLY A 27 1.84 6.50 -8.49
C GLY A 27 2.40 5.27 -9.20
N LEU A 28 2.14 4.08 -8.65
CA LEU A 28 2.73 2.80 -9.12
C LEU A 28 2.35 2.50 -10.57
N ARG A 29 1.06 2.39 -10.90
CA ARG A 29 0.60 2.04 -12.25
C ARG A 29 1.01 3.07 -13.30
N ARG A 30 1.10 4.35 -12.92
CA ARG A 30 1.61 5.40 -13.83
C ARG A 30 3.11 5.26 -14.07
N TYR A 31 3.89 4.95 -13.03
CA TYR A 31 5.33 4.74 -13.14
C TYR A 31 5.66 3.52 -14.02
N ILE A 32 4.97 2.40 -13.82
CA ILE A 32 5.14 1.16 -14.60
C ILE A 32 4.87 1.42 -16.09
N ARG A 33 3.73 2.07 -16.40
CA ARG A 33 3.36 2.46 -17.78
C ARG A 33 4.40 3.38 -18.43
N LYS A 34 4.91 4.38 -17.70
CA LYS A 34 5.97 5.28 -18.20
C LYS A 34 7.28 4.55 -18.52
N LYS A 35 7.52 3.41 -17.90
CA LYS A 35 8.71 2.57 -18.11
C LYS A 35 8.48 1.44 -19.13
N GLY A 36 7.36 1.47 -19.84
CA GLY A 36 7.04 0.51 -20.91
C GLY A 36 6.76 -0.91 -20.40
N LYS A 37 6.49 -1.08 -19.11
CA LYS A 37 6.15 -2.37 -18.50
C LYS A 37 4.64 -2.51 -18.35
N THR A 38 4.17 -3.74 -18.30
CA THR A 38 2.74 -4.06 -18.16
C THR A 38 2.32 -3.99 -16.69
N VAL A 39 1.15 -3.39 -16.46
CA VAL A 39 0.47 -3.38 -15.17
C VAL A 39 -0.19 -4.74 -14.97
N ILE A 40 -0.03 -5.34 -13.79
CA ILE A 40 -0.56 -6.68 -13.50
C ILE A 40 -1.93 -6.53 -12.83
N SER A 41 -2.94 -7.15 -13.41
CA SER A 41 -4.26 -7.32 -12.78
C SER A 41 -4.43 -8.78 -12.39
N ALA A 42 -4.54 -9.03 -11.09
CA ALA A 42 -4.80 -10.33 -10.49
C ALA A 42 -6.29 -10.47 -10.10
N ILE A 43 -6.65 -11.65 -9.58
CA ILE A 43 -8.03 -12.00 -9.16
C ILE A 43 -8.55 -11.07 -8.06
N THR A 44 -7.67 -10.55 -7.21
CA THR A 44 -8.02 -9.60 -6.15
C THR A 44 -7.24 -8.30 -6.30
N TRP A 45 -7.82 -7.20 -5.79
CA TRP A 45 -7.15 -5.91 -5.80
C TRP A 45 -5.87 -5.94 -4.98
N GLY A 46 -5.86 -6.60 -3.82
CA GLY A 46 -4.66 -6.76 -2.99
C GLY A 46 -3.50 -7.42 -3.74
N LEU A 47 -3.75 -8.53 -4.42
CA LEU A 47 -2.73 -9.21 -5.23
C LEU A 47 -2.27 -8.35 -6.42
N SER A 48 -3.19 -7.61 -7.05
CA SER A 48 -2.85 -6.69 -8.15
C SER A 48 -1.93 -5.57 -7.68
N ILE A 49 -2.24 -5.00 -6.52
CA ILE A 49 -1.44 -3.93 -5.90
C ILE A 49 -0.05 -4.45 -5.53
N TRP A 50 0.04 -5.63 -4.92
CA TRP A 50 1.31 -6.25 -4.57
C TRP A 50 2.17 -6.54 -5.81
N ALA A 51 1.57 -7.10 -6.87
CA ALA A 51 2.25 -7.35 -8.12
C ALA A 51 2.78 -6.05 -8.75
N ASP A 52 1.97 -5.00 -8.83
CA ASP A 52 2.40 -3.69 -9.35
C ASP A 52 3.52 -3.08 -8.49
N TRP A 53 3.44 -3.23 -7.16
CA TRP A 53 4.48 -2.76 -6.26
C TRP A 53 5.83 -3.47 -6.51
N THR A 54 5.83 -4.81 -6.61
CA THR A 54 7.05 -5.58 -6.89
C THR A 54 7.67 -5.22 -8.23
N VAL A 55 6.86 -5.04 -9.28
CA VAL A 55 7.32 -4.60 -10.60
C VAL A 55 7.94 -3.19 -10.52
N ALA A 56 7.28 -2.25 -9.84
CA ALA A 56 7.81 -0.90 -9.69
C ALA A 56 9.12 -0.87 -8.88
N TRP A 57 9.24 -1.71 -7.86
CA TRP A 57 10.46 -1.88 -7.08
C TRP A 57 11.61 -2.40 -7.94
N GLU A 58 11.33 -3.43 -8.76
CA GLU A 58 12.31 -4.05 -9.65
C GLU A 58 12.80 -3.07 -10.72
N ILE A 59 11.89 -2.37 -11.39
CA ILE A 59 12.23 -1.29 -12.33
C ILE A 59 13.11 -0.24 -11.64
N GLY A 60 12.75 0.12 -10.40
CA GLY A 60 13.48 1.07 -9.59
C GLY A 60 14.90 0.63 -9.28
N ARG A 61 15.11 -0.65 -8.92
CA ARG A 61 16.44 -1.23 -8.71
C ARG A 61 17.28 -1.21 -9.98
N GLN A 62 16.70 -1.61 -11.11
CA GLN A 62 17.39 -1.64 -12.40
C GLN A 62 17.85 -0.25 -12.88
N HIS A 63 17.10 0.80 -12.54
CA HIS A 63 17.42 2.19 -12.92
C HIS A 63 18.11 3.00 -11.81
N GLY A 64 18.45 2.37 -10.68
CA GLY A 64 19.05 3.05 -9.51
C GLY A 64 18.13 4.03 -8.78
N LYS A 65 16.84 4.11 -9.12
CA LYS A 65 15.88 5.03 -8.49
C LYS A 65 14.50 4.39 -8.32
N VAL A 66 14.24 3.90 -7.11
CA VAL A 66 12.90 3.44 -6.70
C VAL A 66 11.94 4.64 -6.57
N PRO A 67 10.73 4.56 -7.16
CA PRO A 67 9.78 5.67 -7.10
C PRO A 67 9.31 5.91 -5.66
N ALA A 68 9.11 7.18 -5.30
CA ALA A 68 8.64 7.58 -3.97
C ALA A 68 7.29 6.93 -3.62
N SER A 69 6.42 6.72 -4.60
CA SER A 69 5.14 6.03 -4.43
C SER A 69 5.31 4.59 -3.96
N ALA A 70 6.31 3.84 -4.45
CA ALA A 70 6.57 2.47 -3.98
C ALA A 70 7.07 2.45 -2.53
N LYS A 71 7.92 3.41 -2.15
CA LYS A 71 8.40 3.54 -0.77
C LYS A 71 7.25 3.92 0.19
N ALA A 72 6.46 4.93 -0.19
CA ALA A 72 5.30 5.37 0.57
C ALA A 72 4.26 4.24 0.73
N PHE A 73 4.05 3.47 -0.33
CA PHE A 73 3.16 2.31 -0.31
C PHE A 73 3.61 1.25 0.71
N LEU A 74 4.91 0.91 0.73
CA LEU A 74 5.47 -0.04 1.71
C LEU A 74 5.32 0.48 3.14
N LEU A 75 5.65 1.76 3.37
CA LEU A 75 5.53 2.38 4.71
C LEU A 75 4.08 2.34 5.21
N LEU A 76 3.12 2.74 4.36
CA LEU A 76 1.70 2.72 4.71
C LEU A 76 1.19 1.30 4.97
N HIS A 77 1.62 0.32 4.19
CA HIS A 77 1.27 -1.09 4.44
C HIS A 77 1.81 -1.58 5.79
N LEU A 78 3.05 -1.23 6.15
CA LEU A 78 3.63 -1.58 7.44
C LEU A 78 2.89 -0.91 8.61
N LEU A 79 2.51 0.36 8.45
CA LEU A 79 1.73 1.08 9.47
C LEU A 79 0.34 0.44 9.66
N LEU A 80 -0.35 0.12 8.57
CA LEU A 80 -1.65 -0.56 8.62
C LEU A 80 -1.55 -1.94 9.30
N PHE A 81 -0.49 -2.69 8.98
CA PHE A 81 -0.24 -3.99 9.61
C PHE A 81 0.04 -3.85 11.12
N LEU A 82 0.84 -2.85 11.51
CA LEU A 82 1.12 -2.57 12.92
C LEU A 82 -0.14 -2.17 13.68
N GLU A 83 -0.98 -1.31 13.08
CA GLU A 83 -2.27 -0.91 13.64
C GLU A 83 -3.20 -2.11 13.85
N LEU A 84 -3.26 -3.03 12.88
CA LEU A 84 -4.01 -4.28 13.00
C LEU A 84 -3.50 -5.16 14.14
N VAL A 85 -2.17 -5.33 14.25
CA VAL A 85 -1.55 -6.13 15.31
C VAL A 85 -1.85 -5.53 16.69
N ILE A 86 -1.76 -4.20 16.83
CA ILE A 86 -2.12 -3.50 18.07
C ILE A 86 -3.60 -3.70 18.38
N GLY A 87 -4.48 -3.56 17.38
CA GLY A 87 -5.91 -3.78 17.52
C GLY A 87 -6.22 -5.18 18.06
N VAL A 88 -5.67 -6.22 17.43
CA VAL A 88 -5.85 -7.61 17.85
C VAL A 88 -5.27 -7.86 19.24
N ALA A 89 -4.08 -7.33 19.54
CA ALA A 89 -3.43 -7.50 20.84
C ALA A 89 -4.18 -6.81 22.00
N MET A 90 -5.00 -5.79 21.72
CA MET A 90 -5.85 -5.13 22.72
C MET A 90 -7.25 -5.77 22.88
N GLU A 91 -7.63 -6.65 21.96
CA GLU A 91 -8.86 -7.46 22.04
C GLU A 91 -8.64 -8.79 22.78
N LEU A 92 -7.41 -9.32 22.76
CA LEU A 92 -6.93 -10.44 23.59
C LEU A 92 -6.61 -10.01 25.03
#